data_AF-A0A7W0RAX1-F1
#
_entry.id   AF-A0A7W0RAX1-F1
#
_cell.length_a   1.000
_cell.length_b   1.000
_cell.length_c   1.000
_cell.angle_alpha   90.00
_cell.angle_beta   90.00
_cell.angle_gamma   90.00
#
_symmetry.space_group_name_H-M   'P 1'
#
loop_
_entity.id
_entity.type
_entity.pdbx_description
1 polymer ?
#
loop_
_entity_poly.entity_id
_entity_poly.type
_entity_poly.pdbx_seq_one_letter_code
_entity_poly.pdbx_strand_id
1 'polypeptide(L)'
;DKLYMVAGFIIDSYRHEPDLMKVIIVEVTRAANSFGRLHLEKIREAYAGIGGIVEAAREEGVFKADIPAEFAAMCFYGAIEQLLSGWIFDLLPQTEQEFEAAKGLVVDAICGGLEASKPGAPAVSG
;
A
#
# COMPACT_ATOMS: atom_id res chain seq x y z
N ASP A 1 4.44 -7.40 -9.68
CA ASP A 1 4.35 -8.70 -8.96
C ASP A 1 4.54 -8.59 -7.45
N LYS A 2 5.72 -8.22 -6.93
CA LYS A 2 5.97 -8.20 -5.47
C LYS A 2 4.99 -7.32 -4.69
N LEU A 3 4.75 -6.09 -5.15
CA LEU A 3 3.76 -5.20 -4.54
C LEU A 3 2.33 -5.75 -4.61
N TYR A 4 1.96 -6.43 -5.69
CA TYR A 4 0.65 -7.09 -5.81
C TYR A 4 0.48 -8.19 -4.76
N MET A 5 1.51 -9.00 -4.51
CA MET A 5 1.46 -10.01 -3.45
C MET A 5 1.27 -9.38 -2.06
N VAL A 6 1.93 -8.24 -1.79
CA VAL A 6 1.76 -7.51 -0.52
C VAL A 6 0.35 -6.94 -0.40
N ALA A 7 -0.17 -6.29 -1.46
CA ALA A 7 -1.54 -5.78 -1.48
C ALA A 7 -2.56 -6.91 -1.28
N GLY A 8 -2.38 -8.02 -2.00
CA GLY A 8 -3.19 -9.23 -1.88
C GLY A 8 -3.20 -9.76 -0.45
N PHE A 9 -2.03 -9.95 0.15
CA PHE A 9 -1.93 -10.42 1.53
C PHE A 9 -2.71 -9.54 2.52
N ILE A 10 -2.60 -8.21 2.43
CA ILE A 10 -3.26 -7.30 3.37
C ILE A 10 -4.78 -7.27 3.15
N ILE A 11 -5.22 -7.17 1.89
CA ILE A 11 -6.64 -7.14 1.53
C ILE A 11 -7.31 -8.47 1.88
N ASP A 12 -6.65 -9.59 1.61
CA ASP A 12 -7.14 -10.92 1.96
C ASP A 12 -7.19 -11.09 3.49
N SER A 13 -6.21 -10.58 4.23
CA SER A 13 -6.24 -10.61 5.70
C SER A 13 -7.46 -9.87 6.24
N TYR A 14 -7.81 -8.71 5.68
CA TYR A 14 -9.06 -8.01 6.02
C TYR A 14 -10.30 -8.84 5.71
N ARG A 15 -10.35 -9.46 4.54
CA ARG A 15 -11.49 -10.29 4.15
C ARG A 15 -11.69 -11.49 5.08
N HIS A 16 -10.60 -12.12 5.52
CA HIS A 16 -10.66 -13.30 6.40
C HIS A 16 -10.90 -12.93 7.87
N GLU A 17 -10.32 -11.83 8.36
CA GLU A 17 -10.40 -11.40 9.76
C GLU A 17 -10.77 -9.90 9.89
N PRO A 18 -11.98 -9.50 9.44
CA PRO A 18 -12.35 -8.08 9.33
C PRO A 18 -12.42 -7.37 10.68
N ASP A 19 -12.85 -8.05 11.74
CA ASP A 19 -12.94 -7.46 13.08
C ASP A 19 -11.55 -7.17 13.67
N LEU A 20 -10.59 -8.09 13.49
CA LEU A 20 -9.21 -7.88 13.93
C LEU A 20 -8.57 -6.74 13.14
N MET A 21 -8.72 -6.77 11.81
CA MET A 21 -8.16 -5.76 10.93
C MET A 21 -8.78 -4.38 11.17
N LYS A 22 -10.08 -4.31 11.50
CA LYS A 22 -10.72 -3.06 11.94
C LYS A 22 -10.10 -2.50 13.21
N VAL A 23 -9.86 -3.33 14.23
CA VAL A 23 -9.17 -2.89 15.45
C VAL A 23 -7.78 -2.39 15.11
N ILE A 24 -7.03 -3.09 14.24
CA ILE A 24 -5.72 -2.64 13.78
C ILE A 24 -5.82 -1.26 13.12
N ILE A 25 -6.69 -1.08 12.12
CA ILE A 25 -6.76 0.16 11.35
C ILE A 25 -7.34 1.34 12.16
N VAL A 26 -8.32 1.11 13.04
CA VAL A 26 -8.98 2.18 13.80
C VAL A 26 -8.21 2.57 15.06
N GLU A 27 -7.61 1.60 15.75
CA GLU A 27 -6.95 1.84 17.04
C GLU A 27 -5.43 2.03 16.89
N VAL A 28 -4.75 1.36 15.95
CA VAL A 28 -3.28 1.31 15.95
C VAL A 28 -2.64 2.54 15.34
N THR A 29 -3.18 3.08 14.26
CA THR A 29 -2.70 4.33 13.65
C THR A 29 -3.04 5.55 14.50
N ARG A 30 -4.02 5.47 15.40
CA ARG A 30 -4.47 6.59 16.26
C ARG A 30 -4.01 6.50 17.73
N ALA A 31 -3.87 5.31 18.30
CA ALA A 31 -3.46 5.11 19.69
C ALA A 31 -1.98 4.69 19.78
N ALA A 32 -1.08 5.69 19.77
CA ALA A 32 0.33 5.51 20.07
C ALA A 32 0.64 4.98 21.50
N ASN A 33 -0.39 4.68 22.30
CA ASN A 33 -0.27 4.47 23.75
C ASN A 33 -0.37 3.01 24.25
N SER A 34 -0.79 2.04 23.43
CA SER A 34 -0.92 0.64 23.88
C SER A 34 -0.52 -0.39 22.81
N PHE A 35 -1.46 -0.80 21.96
CA PHE A 35 -1.25 -1.84 20.95
C PHE A 35 -0.24 -1.41 19.89
N GLY A 36 -0.36 -0.17 19.38
CA GLY A 36 0.58 0.33 18.38
C GLY A 36 2.02 0.26 18.84
N ARG A 37 2.32 0.68 20.08
CA ARG A 37 3.67 0.64 20.66
C ARG A 37 4.27 -0.77 20.69
N LEU A 38 3.48 -1.80 21.01
CA LEU A 38 3.94 -3.19 21.05
C LEU A 38 4.25 -3.76 19.67
N HIS A 39 3.59 -3.24 18.62
CA HIS A 39 3.74 -3.72 17.25
C HIS A 39 4.49 -2.74 16.33
N LEU A 40 4.97 -1.59 16.84
CA LEU A 40 5.68 -0.57 16.06
C LEU A 40 6.86 -1.14 15.28
N GLU A 41 7.65 -2.03 15.88
CA GLU A 41 8.80 -2.64 15.19
C GLU A 41 8.35 -3.51 14.01
N LYS A 42 7.26 -4.28 14.17
CA LYS A 42 6.70 -5.07 13.06
C LYS A 42 6.11 -4.19 11.96
N ILE A 43 5.49 -3.08 12.34
CA ILE A 43 5.01 -2.08 11.38
C ILE A 43 6.21 -1.48 10.60
N ARG A 44 7.30 -1.10 11.29
CA ARG A 44 8.53 -0.61 10.66
C ARG A 44 9.15 -1.65 9.73
N GLU A 45 9.22 -2.92 10.16
CA GLU A 45 9.70 -4.03 9.33
C GLU A 45 8.88 -4.17 8.04
N ALA A 46 7.55 -4.04 8.13
CA ALA A 46 6.67 -4.09 6.95
C ALA A 46 6.93 -2.94 5.99
N TYR A 47 7.02 -1.69 6.48
CA TYR A 47 7.35 -0.53 5.65
C TYR A 47 8.74 -0.66 5.02
N ALA A 48 9.74 -1.14 5.78
CA ALA A 48 11.08 -1.38 5.27
C ALA A 48 11.09 -2.45 4.17
N GLY A 49 10.29 -3.52 4.33
CA GLY A 49 10.10 -4.54 3.31
C GLY A 49 9.52 -4.00 2.01
N ILE A 50 8.49 -3.15 2.09
CA ILE A 50 7.90 -2.47 0.92
C ILE A 50 8.93 -1.52 0.29
N GLY A 51 9.63 -0.73 1.10
CA GLY A 51 10.69 0.16 0.64
C GLY A 51 11.80 -0.59 -0.11
N GLY A 52 12.23 -1.75 0.39
CA GLY A 52 13.23 -2.58 -0.28
C GLY A 52 12.76 -3.11 -1.64
N ILE A 53 11.46 -3.39 -1.81
CA ILE A 53 10.90 -3.76 -3.12
C ILE A 53 11.01 -2.58 -4.10
N VAL A 54 10.67 -1.37 -3.64
CA VAL A 54 10.76 -0.16 -4.45
C VAL A 54 12.21 0.17 -4.81
N GLU A 55 13.13 0.05 -3.86
CA GLU A 55 14.55 0.34 -4.08
C GLU A 55 15.16 -0.60 -5.12
N ALA A 56 14.90 -1.90 -5.02
CA ALA A 56 15.35 -2.87 -6.01
C ALA A 56 14.83 -2.52 -7.42
N ALA A 57 13.56 -2.12 -7.55
CA ALA A 57 13.00 -1.70 -8.84
C ALA A 57 13.61 -0.38 -9.36
N ARG A 58 14.07 0.52 -8.47
CA ARG A 58 14.81 1.73 -8.85
C ARG A 58 16.21 1.38 -9.35
N GLU A 59 16.92 0.49 -8.66
CA GLU A 59 18.25 0.00 -9.06
C GLU A 59 18.22 -0.69 -10.44
N GLU A 60 17.12 -1.40 -10.74
CA GLU A 60 16.86 -2.02 -12.04
C GLU A 60 16.41 -1.01 -13.12
N GLY A 61 16.20 0.26 -12.77
CA GLY A 61 15.75 1.31 -13.68
C GLY A 61 14.28 1.24 -14.09
N VAL A 62 13.48 0.40 -13.42
CA VAL A 62 12.03 0.26 -13.65
C VAL A 62 11.28 1.46 -13.05
N PHE A 63 11.69 1.89 -11.85
CA PHE A 63 11.12 3.05 -11.16
C PHE A 63 12.04 4.27 -11.21
N LYS A 64 11.43 5.45 -11.28
CA LYS A 64 12.13 6.73 -11.26
C LYS A 64 12.81 6.99 -9.91
N ALA A 65 13.93 7.70 -9.94
CA ALA A 65 14.78 7.91 -8.78
C ALA A 65 14.44 9.17 -7.95
N ASP A 66 13.51 10.02 -8.42
CA ASP A 66 13.13 11.27 -7.76
C ASP A 66 12.14 11.07 -6.59
N ILE A 67 11.52 9.89 -6.50
CA ILE A 67 10.67 9.52 -5.36
C ILE A 67 11.45 8.60 -4.41
N PRO A 68 11.64 9.01 -3.14
CA PRO A 68 12.27 8.14 -2.14
C PRO A 68 11.46 6.86 -1.91
N ALA A 69 12.12 5.72 -1.80
CA ALA A 69 11.48 4.42 -1.57
C ALA A 69 10.64 4.39 -0.27
N GLU A 70 11.09 5.09 0.77
CA GLU A 70 10.35 5.25 2.02
C GLU A 70 9.02 5.97 1.82
N PHE A 71 9.00 7.02 1.02
CA PHE A 71 7.78 7.76 0.69
C PHE A 71 6.84 6.91 -0.19
N ALA A 72 7.39 6.22 -1.18
CA ALA A 72 6.62 5.30 -2.00
C ALA A 72 5.97 4.17 -1.17
N ALA A 73 6.69 3.63 -0.19
CA ALA A 73 6.16 2.64 0.75
C ALA A 73 5.02 3.21 1.62
N MET A 74 5.17 4.45 2.10
CA MET A 74 4.11 5.16 2.83
C MET A 74 2.86 5.35 1.97
N CYS A 75 3.00 5.81 0.73
CA CYS A 75 1.89 5.99 -0.20
C CYS A 75 1.20 4.66 -0.54
N PHE A 76 1.99 3.61 -0.81
CA PHE A 76 1.47 2.30 -1.14
C PHE A 76 0.64 1.70 0.00
N TYR A 77 1.19 1.69 1.22
CA TYR A 77 0.43 1.19 2.38
C TYR A 77 -0.78 2.08 2.69
N GLY A 78 -0.62 3.40 2.62
CA GLY A 78 -1.72 4.35 2.87
C GLY A 78 -2.89 4.19 1.91
N ALA A 79 -2.64 3.85 0.64
CA ALA A 79 -3.69 3.53 -0.33
C ALA A 79 -4.49 2.28 0.10
N ILE A 80 -3.81 1.24 0.59
CA ILE A 80 -4.46 0.03 1.10
C ILE A 80 -5.25 0.34 2.38
N GLU A 81 -4.66 1.08 3.32
CA GLU A 81 -5.33 1.52 4.56
C GLU A 81 -6.62 2.28 4.25
N GLN A 82 -6.61 3.14 3.22
CA GLN A 82 -7.78 3.91 2.83
C GLN A 82 -8.89 3.02 2.24
N LEU A 83 -8.54 1.98 1.48
CA LEU A 83 -9.51 0.98 1.00
C LEU A 83 -10.12 0.20 2.16
N LEU A 84 -9.28 -0.26 3.10
CA LEU A 84 -9.75 -0.94 4.32
C LEU A 84 -10.71 -0.06 5.12
N SER A 85 -10.35 1.21 5.30
CA SER A 85 -11.23 2.19 5.96
C SER A 85 -12.55 2.36 5.21
N GLY A 86 -12.52 2.42 3.88
CA GLY A 86 -13.71 2.48 3.04
C GLY A 86 -14.65 1.29 3.25
N TRP A 87 -14.12 0.07 3.35
CA TRP A 87 -14.93 -1.11 3.68
C TRP A 87 -15.41 -1.11 5.14
N ILE A 88 -14.57 -0.71 6.10
CA ILE A 88 -14.93 -0.61 7.52
C ILE A 88 -16.11 0.34 7.77
N PHE A 89 -16.18 1.43 7.00
CA PHE A 89 -17.23 2.45 7.09
C PHE A 89 -18.37 2.27 6.09
N ASP A 90 -18.44 1.12 5.40
CA ASP A 90 -19.47 0.81 4.40
C ASP A 90 -19.56 1.85 3.26
N LEU A 91 -18.43 2.49 2.93
CA LEU A 91 -18.31 3.45 1.81
C LEU A 91 -18.01 2.77 0.47
N LEU A 92 -17.54 1.52 0.52
CA LEU A 92 -17.19 0.72 -0.64
C LEU A 92 -17.97 -0.61 -0.62
N PRO A 93 -18.37 -1.15 -1.78
CA PRO A 93 -19.02 -2.46 -1.82
C PRO A 93 -18.05 -3.56 -1.37
N GLN A 94 -18.55 -4.46 -0.52
CA GLN A 94 -17.77 -5.58 0.03
C GLN A 94 -18.12 -6.87 -0.72
N THR A 95 -17.70 -6.96 -1.98
CA THR A 95 -17.89 -8.17 -2.82
C THR A 95 -16.55 -8.78 -3.20
N GLU A 96 -16.57 -10.06 -3.58
CA GLU A 96 -15.36 -10.75 -4.03
C GLU A 96 -14.64 -10.05 -5.17
N GLN A 97 -15.43 -9.59 -6.14
CA GLN A 97 -14.91 -8.91 -7.31
C GLN A 97 -14.24 -7.59 -6.93
N GLU A 98 -14.77 -6.87 -5.94
CA GLU A 98 -14.18 -5.61 -5.46
C GLU A 98 -12.87 -5.84 -4.70
N PHE A 99 -12.78 -6.89 -3.89
CA PHE A 99 -11.52 -7.24 -3.21
C PHE A 99 -10.42 -7.59 -4.21
N GLU A 100 -10.73 -8.40 -5.23
CA GLU A 100 -9.75 -8.76 -6.26
C GLU A 100 -9.36 -7.57 -7.13
N ALA A 101 -10.32 -6.73 -7.52
CA ALA A 101 -10.05 -5.53 -8.32
C ALA A 101 -9.17 -4.53 -7.55
N ALA A 102 -9.40 -4.35 -6.25
CA ALA A 102 -8.64 -3.45 -5.39
C ALA A 102 -7.14 -3.78 -5.36
N LYS A 103 -6.76 -5.06 -5.39
CA LYS A 103 -5.34 -5.49 -5.42
C LYS A 103 -4.61 -4.92 -6.64
N GLY A 104 -5.26 -4.99 -7.81
CA GLY A 104 -4.72 -4.43 -9.05
C GLY A 104 -4.69 -2.90 -9.02
N LEU A 105 -5.80 -2.27 -8.63
CA LEU A 105 -5.94 -0.81 -8.60
C LEU A 105 -4.85 -0.12 -7.75
N VAL A 106 -4.53 -0.66 -6.57
CA VAL A 106 -3.46 -0.12 -5.72
C VAL A 106 -2.12 -0.17 -6.44
N VAL A 107 -1.80 -1.30 -7.06
CA VAL A 107 -0.52 -1.49 -7.76
C VAL A 107 -0.45 -0.59 -8.98
N ASP A 108 -1.49 -0.54 -9.79
CA ASP A 108 -1.53 0.26 -11.01
C ASP A 108 -1.42 1.75 -10.70
N ALA A 109 -2.14 2.24 -9.67
CA ALA A 109 -2.08 3.64 -9.26
C ALA A 109 -0.70 4.04 -8.74
N ILE A 110 -0.04 3.16 -7.97
CA ILE A 110 1.28 3.46 -7.39
C ILE A 110 2.39 3.25 -8.41
N CYS A 111 2.48 2.06 -9.03
CA CYS A 111 3.50 1.75 -10.01
C CYS A 111 3.42 2.69 -11.23
N GLY A 112 2.23 3.00 -11.74
CA GLY A 112 2.08 3.94 -12.86
C GLY A 112 2.61 5.35 -12.55
N GLY A 113 2.52 5.80 -11.29
CA GLY A 113 3.13 7.06 -10.84
C GLY A 113 4.64 6.98 -10.63
N LEU A 114 5.18 5.78 -10.39
CA LEU A 114 6.60 5.49 -10.14
C LEU A 114 7.37 5.08 -11.40
N GLU A 115 6.70 4.70 -12.48
CA GLU A 115 7.35 4.29 -13.72
C GLU A 115 8.27 5.40 -14.27
N ALA A 116 9.48 5.01 -14.66
CA ALA A 116 10.39 5.93 -15.33
C ALA A 116 9.78 6.39 -16.66
N SER A 117 9.76 7.71 -16.91
CA SER A 117 9.35 8.22 -18.21
C SER A 117 10.30 7.67 -19.28
N LYS A 118 9.74 7.11 -20.36
CA LYS A 118 10.54 6.77 -21.55
C LYS A 118 11.27 8.02 -22.02
N PRO A 119 12.58 7.96 -22.33
CA PRO A 119 13.29 9.09 -22.90
C PRO A 119 12.55 9.57 -24.17
N GLY A 120 12.00 10.79 -24.13
CA GLY A 120 11.27 11.40 -25.24
C GLY A 120 9.74 11.47 -25.12
N ALA A 121 9.13 10.98 -24.03
CA ALA A 121 7.72 11.27 -23.78
C ALA A 121 7.56 12.76 -23.39
N PRO A 122 6.68 13.54 -24.06
CA PRO A 122 6.49 14.94 -23.70
C PRO A 122 5.97 15.02 -22.26
N ALA A 123 6.54 15.94 -21.47
CA ALA A 123 6.00 16.24 -20.15
C ALA A 123 4.54 16.65 -20.31
N VAL A 124 3.63 15.94 -19.65
CA VAL A 124 2.22 16.33 -19.59
C VAL A 124 2.18 17.58 -18.73
N SER A 125 2.10 18.74 -19.36
CA SER A 125 1.88 20.02 -18.70
C SER A 125 0.51 19.97 -18.00
N GLY A 126 0.53 19.86 -16.68
CA GLY A 126 -0.62 20.17 -15.81
C GLY A 126 -0.74 21.66 -15.55
#